data_AF-A0A411PJ37-F1
#
_entry.id   AF-A0A411PJ37-F1
#
_cell.length_a   1.000
_cell.length_b   1.000
_cell.length_c   1.000
_cell.angle_alpha   90.00
_cell.angle_beta   90.00
_cell.angle_gamma   90.00
#
_symmetry.space_group_name_H-M   'P 1'
#
loop_
_entity.id
_entity.type
_entity.pdbx_description
1 polymer ?
#
loop_
_entity_poly.entity_id
_entity_poly.type
_entity_poly.pdbx_seq_one_letter_code
_entity_poly.pdbx_strand_id
1 'polypeptide(L)'
;MEFIMKHMKVIFVLAAVIGLSACQSKVEYGDATEVETVNENFGSTDLQAISAKMVDSMLTFPPIVAITQNERPIIFVDKIKNKTSEHIDTESITDTVSTKLLRSGKFRFIDMSKVESVRKQLDYQNNSGMVDPSTAIQFGRQIGAQYMLYGNLSSIVKEAGSTKDVYYKMTMRLMDLETGLIEWQDEKEIRKGKSKSLFGL
;
A
#
# COMPACT_ATOMS: atom_id res chain seq x y z
N MET A 1 44.33 52.33 7.06
CA MET A 1 44.07 50.91 7.37
C MET A 1 42.65 50.66 7.87
N GLU A 2 42.08 51.54 8.71
CA GLU A 2 40.71 51.35 9.24
C GLU A 2 39.58 51.42 8.19
N PHE A 3 39.73 52.25 7.16
CA PHE A 3 38.72 52.42 6.11
C PHE A 3 38.49 51.13 5.28
N ILE A 4 39.57 50.40 4.98
CA ILE A 4 39.53 49.13 4.25
C ILE A 4 38.89 48.02 5.12
N MET A 5 39.19 48.01 6.41
CA MET A 5 38.69 47.03 7.36
C MET A 5 37.17 47.17 7.62
N LYS A 6 36.65 48.41 7.58
CA LYS A 6 35.21 48.70 7.71
C LYS A 6 34.42 48.19 6.51
N HIS A 7 34.93 48.38 5.29
CA HIS A 7 34.30 47.85 4.07
C HIS A 7 34.38 46.32 3.97
N MET A 8 35.47 45.71 4.45
CA MET A 8 35.60 44.24 4.51
C MET A 8 34.55 43.61 5.43
N LYS A 9 34.28 44.19 6.60
CA LYS A 9 33.24 43.72 7.53
C LYS A 9 31.83 43.86 6.94
N VAL A 10 31.55 44.95 6.22
CA VAL A 10 30.26 45.17 5.55
C VAL A 10 30.05 44.15 4.43
N ILE A 11 31.08 43.84 3.64
CA ILE A 11 31.01 42.80 2.59
C ILE A 11 30.76 41.41 3.19
N PHE A 12 31.41 41.08 4.31
CA PHE A 12 31.23 39.79 4.98
C PHE A 12 29.82 39.62 5.58
N VAL A 13 29.25 40.70 6.15
CA VAL A 13 27.87 40.72 6.64
C VAL A 13 26.85 40.64 5.49
N LEU A 14 27.11 41.32 4.38
CA LEU A 14 26.24 41.26 3.19
C LEU A 14 26.24 39.86 2.56
N ALA A 15 27.41 39.21 2.49
CA ALA A 15 27.52 37.82 2.02
C ALA A 15 26.83 36.82 2.97
N ALA A 16 26.88 37.05 4.28
CA ALA A 16 26.18 36.24 5.27
C ALA A 16 24.64 36.38 5.19
N VAL A 17 24.13 37.59 4.88
CA VAL A 17 22.69 37.84 4.73
C VAL A 17 22.14 37.26 3.41
N ILE A 18 22.93 37.27 2.33
CA ILE A 18 22.56 36.62 1.07
C ILE A 18 22.59 35.08 1.20
N GLY A 19 23.46 34.53 2.06
CA GLY A 19 23.54 33.09 2.31
C GLY A 19 22.36 32.49 3.09
N LEU A 20 21.54 33.31 3.78
CA LEU A 20 20.45 32.83 4.64
C LEU A 20 19.08 32.77 3.94
N SER A 21 18.97 33.24 2.70
CA SER A 21 17.69 33.27 1.95
C SER A 21 17.48 32.08 1.00
N ALA A 22 18.39 31.09 0.99
CA ALA A 22 18.36 29.96 0.06
C ALA A 22 17.64 28.70 0.56
N CYS A 23 17.15 28.67 1.80
CA CYS A 23 16.43 27.52 2.35
C CYS A 23 14.92 27.73 2.29
N GLN A 24 14.36 27.83 1.09
CA GLN A 24 12.91 27.75 0.89
C GLN A 24 12.58 26.36 0.34
N SER A 25 11.93 25.52 1.14
CA SER A 25 11.39 24.26 0.67
C SER A 25 10.27 24.54 -0.34
N LYS A 26 10.51 24.19 -1.61
CA LYS A 26 9.51 24.28 -2.67
C LYS A 26 8.76 22.94 -2.72
N VAL A 27 7.46 22.97 -2.49
CA VAL A 27 6.59 21.82 -2.72
C VAL A 27 6.17 21.86 -4.18
N GLU A 28 6.50 20.81 -4.93
CA GLU A 28 6.08 20.63 -6.31
C GLU A 28 5.23 19.36 -6.43
N TYR A 29 4.25 19.39 -7.32
CA TYR A 29 3.48 18.19 -7.67
C TYR A 29 4.35 17.29 -8.56
N GLY A 30 4.52 16.03 -8.16
CA GLY A 30 5.16 14.99 -8.96
C GLY A 30 4.15 14.06 -9.64
N ASP A 31 4.62 13.27 -10.60
CA ASP A 31 3.83 12.18 -11.19
C ASP A 31 3.77 11.01 -10.20
N ALA A 32 2.56 10.53 -9.91
CA ALA A 32 2.36 9.42 -8.98
C ALA A 32 3.00 8.11 -9.48
N THR A 33 3.26 7.96 -10.78
CA THR A 33 3.82 6.76 -11.41
C THR A 33 5.34 6.82 -11.59
N GLU A 34 5.97 7.95 -11.27
CA GLU A 34 7.41 8.10 -11.35
C GLU A 34 8.13 7.14 -10.38
N VAL A 35 9.32 6.68 -10.78
CA VAL A 35 10.17 5.86 -9.92
C VAL A 35 10.73 6.76 -8.81
N GLU A 36 10.31 6.50 -7.58
CA GLU A 36 10.76 7.20 -6.40
C GLU A 36 12.19 6.80 -6.06
N THR A 37 13.08 7.80 -5.98
CA THR A 37 14.51 7.62 -5.67
C THR A 37 14.95 8.46 -4.49
N VAL A 38 14.05 8.80 -3.57
CA VAL A 38 14.35 9.70 -2.43
C VAL A 38 15.17 8.96 -1.38
N ASN A 39 14.79 7.72 -1.05
CA ASN A 39 15.52 6.88 -0.11
C ASN A 39 15.24 5.37 -0.29
N GLU A 40 15.82 4.56 0.59
CA GLU A 40 15.72 3.10 0.59
C GLU A 40 14.53 2.53 1.38
N ASN A 41 13.76 3.35 2.09
CA ASN A 41 12.57 2.93 2.84
C ASN A 41 11.41 2.64 1.90
N PHE A 42 10.45 1.82 2.32
CA PHE A 42 9.32 1.43 1.46
C PHE A 42 8.54 2.64 0.93
N GLY A 43 8.33 2.69 -0.38
CA GLY A 43 7.80 3.86 -1.09
C GLY A 43 6.63 3.56 -2.04
N SER A 44 6.19 4.60 -2.75
CA SER A 44 5.07 4.54 -3.70
C SER A 44 5.33 3.59 -4.87
N THR A 45 6.55 3.60 -5.42
CA THR A 45 6.95 2.72 -6.52
C THR A 45 6.92 1.25 -6.09
N ASP A 46 7.35 0.95 -4.87
CA ASP A 46 7.33 -0.43 -4.35
C ASP A 46 5.90 -0.94 -4.21
N LEU A 47 5.01 -0.11 -3.64
CA LEU A 47 3.59 -0.41 -3.53
C LEU A 47 2.98 -0.71 -4.90
N GLN A 48 3.20 0.18 -5.87
CA GLN A 48 2.64 0.01 -7.21
C GLN A 48 3.17 -1.24 -7.91
N ALA A 49 4.47 -1.50 -7.83
CA ALA A 49 5.11 -2.66 -8.42
C ALA A 49 4.63 -3.98 -7.80
N ILE A 50 4.49 -4.02 -6.46
CA ILE A 50 3.94 -5.18 -5.75
C ILE A 50 2.49 -5.40 -6.15
N SER A 51 1.64 -4.38 -6.03
CA SER A 51 0.22 -4.53 -6.32
C SER A 51 -0.03 -4.92 -7.77
N ALA A 52 0.70 -4.36 -8.74
CA ALA A 52 0.61 -4.75 -10.14
C ALA A 52 1.00 -6.22 -10.33
N LYS A 53 2.18 -6.64 -9.84
CA LYS A 53 2.64 -8.03 -9.99
C LYS A 53 1.66 -9.04 -9.39
N MET A 54 1.15 -8.78 -8.18
CA MET A 54 0.25 -9.68 -7.48
C MET A 54 -1.07 -9.85 -8.25
N VAL A 55 -1.65 -8.75 -8.72
CA VAL A 55 -2.89 -8.76 -9.50
C VAL A 55 -2.68 -9.48 -10.83
N ASP A 56 -1.64 -9.11 -11.58
CA ASP A 56 -1.38 -9.69 -12.90
C ASP A 56 -1.12 -11.19 -12.79
N SER A 57 -0.35 -11.61 -11.80
CA SER A 57 -0.09 -13.02 -11.52
C SER A 57 -1.36 -13.79 -11.19
N MET A 58 -2.22 -13.25 -10.31
CA MET A 58 -3.48 -13.89 -9.96
C MET A 58 -4.41 -14.01 -11.17
N LEU A 59 -4.57 -12.92 -11.94
CA LEU A 59 -5.48 -12.89 -13.09
C LEU A 59 -4.99 -13.73 -14.28
N THR A 60 -3.70 -14.09 -14.32
CA THR A 60 -3.12 -14.93 -15.38
C THR A 60 -2.87 -16.37 -14.94
N PHE A 61 -3.06 -16.70 -13.65
CA PHE A 61 -2.86 -18.05 -13.15
C PHE A 61 -3.96 -18.99 -13.66
N PRO A 62 -3.65 -20.09 -14.36
CA PRO A 62 -4.66 -20.87 -15.07
C PRO A 62 -5.85 -21.38 -14.23
N PRO A 63 -5.66 -21.89 -12.99
CA PRO A 63 -6.79 -22.24 -12.12
C PRO A 63 -7.72 -21.06 -11.83
N ILE A 64 -7.17 -19.88 -11.57
CA ILE A 64 -7.97 -18.66 -11.33
C ILE A 64 -8.68 -18.20 -12.60
N VAL A 65 -8.02 -18.29 -13.76
CA VAL A 65 -8.64 -18.00 -15.05
C VAL A 65 -9.84 -18.91 -15.30
N ALA A 66 -9.72 -20.20 -14.99
CA ALA A 66 -10.81 -21.17 -15.14
C ALA A 66 -11.99 -20.85 -14.21
N ILE A 67 -11.72 -20.59 -12.92
CA ILE A 67 -12.77 -20.25 -11.93
C ILE A 67 -13.48 -18.94 -12.31
N THR A 68 -12.74 -17.96 -12.84
CA THR A 68 -13.27 -16.62 -13.19
C THR A 68 -13.73 -16.50 -14.65
N GLN A 69 -13.87 -17.61 -15.36
CA GLN A 69 -14.33 -17.62 -16.76
C GLN A 69 -15.82 -17.32 -16.86
N ASN A 70 -16.63 -18.01 -16.06
CA ASN A 70 -18.09 -17.93 -16.09
C ASN A 70 -18.69 -17.37 -14.79
N GLU A 71 -17.87 -17.27 -13.73
CA GLU A 71 -18.30 -16.83 -12.42
C GLU A 71 -17.49 -15.64 -11.93
N ARG A 72 -18.03 -14.96 -10.93
CA ARG A 72 -17.33 -13.90 -10.18
C ARG A 72 -17.24 -14.32 -8.72
N PRO A 73 -16.17 -15.02 -8.32
CA PRO A 73 -15.98 -15.45 -6.96
C PRO A 73 -16.04 -14.28 -5.99
N ILE A 74 -16.61 -14.54 -4.82
CA ILE A 74 -16.71 -13.55 -3.75
C ILE A 74 -15.52 -13.75 -2.83
N ILE A 75 -14.69 -12.73 -2.73
CA ILE A 75 -13.48 -12.78 -1.92
C ILE A 75 -13.58 -11.74 -0.81
N PHE A 76 -13.04 -12.05 0.35
CA PHE A 76 -12.70 -11.02 1.32
C PHE A 76 -11.19 -10.91 1.40
N VAL A 77 -10.71 -9.71 1.73
CA VAL A 77 -9.28 -9.44 1.84
C VAL A 77 -8.95 -9.18 3.30
N ASP A 78 -8.04 -9.99 3.84
CA ASP A 78 -7.47 -9.77 5.15
C ASP A 78 -6.30 -8.79 5.04
N LYS A 79 -6.04 -8.07 6.13
CA LYS A 79 -4.98 -7.07 6.16
C LYS A 79 -3.63 -7.74 5.98
N ILE A 80 -2.83 -7.22 5.04
CA ILE A 80 -1.45 -7.69 4.86
C ILE A 80 -0.67 -7.46 6.16
N LYS A 81 -0.06 -8.53 6.69
CA LYS A 81 0.71 -8.44 7.93
C LYS A 81 2.06 -7.77 7.67
N ASN A 82 2.31 -6.66 8.36
CA ASN A 82 3.63 -6.03 8.36
C ASN A 82 4.58 -6.80 9.30
N LYS A 83 5.60 -7.41 8.73
CA LYS A 83 6.72 -8.11 9.40
C LYS A 83 8.07 -7.41 9.16
N THR A 84 8.05 -6.18 8.67
CA THR A 84 9.24 -5.35 8.53
C THR A 84 9.55 -4.66 9.86
N SER A 85 10.73 -4.05 9.96
CA SER A 85 11.07 -3.13 11.04
C SER A 85 10.48 -1.72 10.86
N GLU A 86 9.83 -1.44 9.72
CA GLU A 86 9.33 -0.12 9.35
C GLU A 86 7.81 -0.02 9.58
N HIS A 87 7.31 1.19 9.89
CA HIS A 87 5.88 1.46 9.95
C HIS A 87 5.31 1.66 8.53
N ILE A 88 5.09 0.55 7.83
CA ILE A 88 4.55 0.55 6.48
C ILE A 88 3.02 0.48 6.52
N ASP A 89 2.39 1.36 5.74
CA ASP A 89 0.96 1.29 5.46
C ASP A 89 0.63 0.14 4.51
N THR A 90 0.43 -1.03 5.12
CA THR A 90 -0.01 -2.26 4.43
C THR A 90 -1.47 -2.22 3.98
N GLU A 91 -2.25 -1.27 4.49
CA GLU A 91 -3.64 -1.06 4.08
C GLU A 91 -3.71 -0.52 2.66
N SER A 92 -2.89 0.49 2.34
CA SER A 92 -2.78 1.02 0.98
C SER A 92 -2.43 -0.05 -0.08
N ILE A 93 -1.61 -1.05 0.26
CA ILE A 93 -1.33 -2.18 -0.64
C ILE A 93 -2.57 -3.04 -0.81
N THR A 94 -3.25 -3.36 0.30
CA THR A 94 -4.46 -4.18 0.35
C THR A 94 -5.58 -3.53 -0.49
N ASP A 95 -5.78 -2.23 -0.33
CA ASP A 95 -6.77 -1.44 -1.06
C ASP A 95 -6.45 -1.36 -2.55
N THR A 96 -5.19 -1.17 -2.91
CA THR A 96 -4.76 -1.10 -4.31
C THR A 96 -4.98 -2.44 -5.02
N VAL A 97 -4.64 -3.56 -4.38
CA VAL A 97 -4.89 -4.91 -4.93
C VAL A 97 -6.39 -5.16 -5.05
N SER A 98 -7.16 -4.89 -4.00
CA SER A 98 -8.63 -5.07 -4.00
C SER A 98 -9.30 -4.24 -5.10
N THR A 99 -8.88 -2.98 -5.26
CA THR A 99 -9.38 -2.07 -6.29
C THR A 99 -9.09 -2.60 -7.69
N LYS A 100 -7.85 -3.03 -7.96
CA LYS A 100 -7.46 -3.56 -9.28
C LYS A 100 -8.20 -4.86 -9.60
N LEU A 101 -8.31 -5.78 -8.64
CA LEU A 101 -9.08 -7.02 -8.81
C LEU A 101 -10.58 -6.76 -9.02
N LEU A 102 -11.18 -5.82 -8.29
CA LEU A 102 -12.58 -5.42 -8.49
C LEU A 102 -12.78 -4.83 -9.89
N ARG A 103 -11.86 -3.95 -10.34
CA ARG A 103 -11.88 -3.33 -11.67
C ARG A 103 -11.70 -4.33 -12.82
N SER A 104 -11.05 -5.47 -12.57
CA SER A 104 -10.93 -6.55 -13.57
C SER A 104 -12.28 -7.17 -13.95
N GLY A 105 -13.33 -6.97 -13.12
CA GLY A 105 -14.64 -7.60 -13.29
C GLY A 105 -14.67 -9.09 -12.95
N LYS A 106 -13.53 -9.70 -12.60
CA LYS A 106 -13.42 -11.14 -12.31
C LYS A 106 -13.85 -11.54 -10.91
N PHE A 107 -13.87 -10.59 -9.96
CA PHE A 107 -14.19 -10.87 -8.56
C PHE A 107 -15.29 -9.95 -8.02
N ARG A 108 -15.87 -10.35 -6.88
CA ARG A 108 -16.73 -9.55 -6.01
C ARG A 108 -16.10 -9.53 -4.63
N PHE A 109 -16.35 -8.48 -3.86
CA PHE A 109 -15.70 -8.28 -2.57
C PHE A 109 -16.71 -8.12 -1.44
N ILE A 110 -16.37 -8.67 -0.29
CA ILE A 110 -17.01 -8.32 0.99
C ILE A 110 -16.08 -7.40 1.75
N ASP A 111 -16.60 -6.24 2.13
CA ASP A 111 -15.91 -5.35 3.05
C ASP A 111 -16.19 -5.77 4.48
N MET A 112 -15.25 -6.54 5.04
CA MET A 112 -15.33 -7.04 6.41
C MET A 112 -15.31 -5.91 7.46
N SER A 113 -14.77 -4.73 7.13
CA SER A 113 -14.74 -3.58 8.05
C SER A 113 -16.13 -2.99 8.30
N LYS A 114 -17.07 -3.21 7.37
CA LYS A 114 -18.45 -2.68 7.45
C LYS A 114 -19.46 -3.71 7.87
N VAL A 115 -19.10 -5.00 7.99
CA VAL A 115 -20.04 -6.06 8.37
C VAL A 115 -20.78 -5.73 9.66
N GLU A 116 -20.09 -5.23 10.68
CA GLU A 116 -20.71 -4.87 11.96
C GLU A 116 -21.67 -3.67 11.84
N SER A 117 -21.30 -2.65 11.06
CA SER A 117 -22.20 -1.52 10.77
C SER A 117 -23.45 -1.97 10.01
N VAL A 118 -23.29 -2.87 9.03
CA VAL A 118 -24.42 -3.43 8.28
C VAL A 118 -25.31 -4.27 9.20
N ARG A 119 -24.73 -5.08 10.10
CA ARG A 119 -25.49 -5.83 11.10
C ARG A 119 -26.37 -4.92 11.95
N LYS A 120 -25.81 -3.83 12.49
CA LYS A 120 -26.57 -2.83 13.26
C LYS A 120 -27.69 -2.19 12.45
N GLN A 121 -27.46 -1.91 11.17
CA GLN A 121 -28.50 -1.36 10.29
C GLN A 121 -29.63 -2.36 10.02
N LEU A 122 -29.32 -3.63 9.82
CA LEU A 122 -30.34 -4.68 9.65
C LEU A 122 -31.15 -4.86 10.93
N ASP A 123 -30.50 -4.82 12.09
CA ASP A 123 -31.17 -4.88 13.40
C ASP A 123 -32.13 -3.71 13.59
N TYR A 124 -31.68 -2.49 13.27
CA TYR A 124 -32.53 -1.31 13.25
C TYR A 124 -33.76 -1.50 12.33
N GLN A 125 -33.57 -2.01 11.10
CA GLN A 125 -34.68 -2.18 10.16
C GLN A 125 -35.72 -3.20 10.64
N ASN A 126 -35.30 -4.27 11.32
CA ASN A 126 -36.21 -5.37 11.65
C ASN A 126 -36.78 -5.26 13.08
N ASN A 127 -36.06 -4.64 14.01
CA ASN A 127 -36.39 -4.68 15.44
C ASN A 127 -36.70 -3.31 16.06
N SER A 128 -36.46 -2.19 15.37
CA SER A 128 -36.68 -0.85 15.96
C SER A 128 -38.14 -0.41 16.01
N GLY A 129 -39.03 -1.05 15.23
CA GLY A 129 -40.41 -0.61 15.05
C GLY A 129 -40.57 0.71 14.29
N MET A 130 -39.47 1.29 13.77
CA MET A 130 -39.46 2.59 13.07
C MET A 130 -39.39 2.47 11.54
N VAL A 131 -39.24 1.26 11.00
CA VAL A 131 -39.08 1.01 9.55
C VAL A 131 -40.29 0.25 9.02
N ASP A 132 -40.75 0.62 7.83
CA ASP A 132 -41.84 -0.09 7.13
C ASP A 132 -41.42 -1.54 6.85
N PRO A 133 -42.12 -2.55 7.42
CA PRO A 133 -41.79 -3.96 7.25
C PRO A 133 -41.78 -4.43 5.80
N SER A 134 -42.53 -3.79 4.90
CA SER A 134 -42.56 -4.14 3.46
C SER A 134 -41.27 -3.77 2.72
N THR A 135 -40.48 -2.84 3.29
CA THR A 135 -39.22 -2.35 2.73
C THR A 135 -37.98 -2.87 3.46
N ALA A 136 -38.17 -3.50 4.61
CA ALA A 136 -37.08 -3.98 5.47
C ALA A 136 -36.28 -5.11 4.80
N ILE A 137 -34.96 -5.00 4.83
CA ILE A 137 -34.06 -6.05 4.36
C ILE A 137 -34.04 -7.19 5.38
N GLN A 138 -34.36 -8.41 4.92
CA GLN A 138 -34.32 -9.60 5.76
C GLN A 138 -32.89 -9.96 6.19
N PHE A 139 -32.76 -10.38 7.45
CA PHE A 139 -31.54 -10.98 7.97
C PHE A 139 -31.12 -12.24 7.20
N GLY A 140 -29.82 -12.50 7.15
CA GLY A 140 -29.26 -13.73 6.56
C GLY A 140 -29.17 -13.76 5.03
N ARG A 141 -29.58 -12.69 4.33
CA ARG A 141 -29.43 -12.60 2.86
C ARG A 141 -28.04 -12.20 2.37
N GLN A 142 -27.11 -11.92 3.28
CA GLN A 142 -25.72 -11.60 2.92
C GLN A 142 -25.03 -12.84 2.36
N ILE A 143 -24.40 -12.70 1.19
CA ILE A 143 -23.65 -13.79 0.57
C ILE A 143 -22.30 -13.92 1.30
N GLY A 144 -21.92 -15.15 1.66
CA GLY A 144 -20.62 -15.43 2.28
C GLY A 144 -19.45 -15.30 1.28
N ALA A 145 -18.26 -15.02 1.80
CA ALA A 145 -17.04 -15.11 0.99
C ALA A 145 -16.75 -16.58 0.69
N GLN A 146 -16.28 -16.84 -0.52
CA GLN A 146 -15.79 -18.15 -0.98
C GLN A 146 -14.28 -18.25 -0.81
N TYR A 147 -13.57 -17.14 -1.00
CA TYR A 147 -12.12 -17.08 -0.88
C TYR A 147 -11.65 -16.00 0.08
N MET A 148 -10.48 -16.23 0.66
CA MET A 148 -9.73 -15.27 1.48
C MET A 148 -8.43 -14.91 0.78
N LEU A 149 -8.22 -13.62 0.53
CA LEU A 149 -6.94 -13.09 0.09
C LEU A 149 -6.18 -12.53 1.28
N TYR A 150 -4.95 -12.99 1.51
CA TYR A 150 -4.14 -12.54 2.64
C TYR A 150 -2.65 -12.62 2.31
N GLY A 151 -1.81 -12.00 3.16
CA GLY A 151 -0.38 -11.97 2.90
C GLY A 151 0.45 -11.33 4.01
N ASN A 152 1.74 -11.19 3.73
CA ASN A 152 2.67 -10.49 4.60
C ASN A 152 3.78 -9.79 3.83
N LEU A 153 4.24 -8.67 4.37
CA LEU A 153 5.42 -7.93 3.90
C LEU A 153 6.53 -8.07 4.93
N SER A 154 7.69 -8.57 4.54
CA SER A 154 8.87 -8.73 5.40
C SER A 154 10.07 -8.01 4.81
N SER A 155 11.03 -7.63 5.67
CA SER A 155 12.28 -7.01 5.24
C SER A 155 13.51 -7.64 5.88
N ILE A 156 14.65 -7.53 5.19
CA ILE A 156 15.98 -7.83 5.70
C ILE A 156 16.82 -6.58 5.48
N VAL A 157 17.35 -6.02 6.56
CA VAL A 157 18.20 -4.83 6.52
C VAL A 157 19.65 -5.24 6.82
N LYS A 158 20.58 -4.76 6.00
CA LYS A 158 22.03 -4.91 6.19
C LYS A 158 22.69 -3.54 6.12
N GLU A 159 23.53 -3.24 7.09
CA GLU A 159 24.24 -1.97 7.18
C GLU A 159 25.73 -2.23 7.41
N ALA A 160 26.57 -1.53 6.65
CA ALA A 160 28.02 -1.54 6.79
C ALA A 160 28.59 -0.17 6.42
N GLY A 161 29.16 0.52 7.41
CA GLY A 161 29.71 1.87 7.23
C GLY A 161 28.65 2.87 6.73
N SER A 162 28.88 3.47 5.56
CA SER A 162 27.95 4.40 4.92
C SER A 162 26.94 3.73 3.98
N THR A 163 26.96 2.40 3.88
CA THR A 163 26.12 1.63 2.98
C THR A 163 25.01 0.91 3.74
N LYS A 164 23.79 1.05 3.23
CA LYS A 164 22.59 0.36 3.71
C LYS A 164 21.94 -0.37 2.54
N ASP A 165 21.60 -1.62 2.77
CA ASP A 165 20.91 -2.50 1.82
C ASP A 165 19.64 -3.01 2.49
N VAL A 166 18.50 -2.79 1.84
CA VAL A 166 17.19 -3.22 2.32
C VAL A 166 16.55 -4.10 1.26
N TYR A 167 16.26 -5.33 1.67
CA TYR A 167 15.52 -6.29 0.86
C TYR A 167 14.11 -6.42 1.44
N TYR A 168 13.09 -6.26 0.60
CA TYR A 168 11.69 -6.47 0.91
C TYR A 168 11.18 -7.70 0.15
N LYS A 169 10.30 -8.44 0.81
CA LYS A 169 9.57 -9.56 0.23
C LYS A 169 8.11 -9.50 0.62
N MET A 170 7.24 -9.39 -0.38
CA MET A 170 5.80 -9.57 -0.25
C MET A 170 5.44 -11.00 -0.64
N THR A 171 4.58 -11.64 0.14
CA THR A 171 3.92 -12.89 -0.25
C THR A 171 2.41 -12.73 -0.08
N MET A 172 1.64 -13.09 -1.10
CA MET A 172 0.17 -13.11 -1.06
C MET A 172 -0.37 -14.49 -1.43
N ARG A 173 -1.53 -14.83 -0.87
CA ARG A 173 -2.20 -16.12 -1.03
C ARG A 173 -3.70 -15.92 -1.17
N LEU A 174 -4.32 -16.70 -2.06
CA LEU A 174 -5.75 -16.88 -2.14
C LEU A 174 -6.09 -18.28 -1.61
N MET A 175 -6.89 -18.34 -0.56
CA MET A 175 -7.36 -19.59 0.05
C MET A 175 -8.84 -19.78 -0.23
N ASP A 176 -9.21 -20.99 -0.62
CA ASP A 176 -10.59 -21.45 -0.64
C ASP A 176 -11.08 -21.71 0.79
N LEU A 177 -12.17 -21.06 1.20
CA LEU A 177 -12.65 -21.11 2.59
C LEU A 177 -13.40 -22.41 2.92
N GLU A 178 -13.90 -23.13 1.92
CA GLU A 178 -14.61 -24.39 2.12
C GLU A 178 -13.62 -25.53 2.33
N THR A 179 -12.57 -25.58 1.49
CA THR A 179 -11.58 -26.67 1.48
C THR A 179 -10.31 -26.35 2.27
N GLY A 180 -10.01 -25.07 2.50
CA GLY A 180 -8.76 -24.61 3.10
C GLY A 180 -7.54 -24.66 2.18
N LEU A 181 -7.73 -24.99 0.89
CA LEU A 181 -6.66 -25.08 -0.09
C LEU A 181 -6.19 -23.71 -0.56
N ILE A 182 -4.89 -23.61 -0.90
CA ILE A 182 -4.33 -22.41 -1.51
C ILE A 182 -4.47 -22.51 -3.03
N GLU A 183 -5.41 -21.77 -3.59
CA GLU A 183 -5.70 -21.74 -5.04
C GLU A 183 -4.74 -20.84 -5.82
N TRP A 184 -4.08 -19.90 -5.14
CA TRP A 184 -3.04 -19.07 -5.75
C TRP A 184 -2.07 -18.56 -4.68
N GLN A 185 -0.79 -18.46 -5.03
CA GLN A 185 0.22 -17.83 -4.22
C GLN A 185 1.29 -17.22 -5.13
N ASP A 186 1.76 -16.03 -4.80
CA ASP A 186 2.93 -15.45 -5.45
C ASP A 186 3.73 -14.56 -4.49
N GLU A 187 4.94 -14.22 -4.91
CA GLU A 187 5.83 -13.33 -4.19
C GLU A 187 6.48 -12.29 -5.09
N LYS A 188 6.79 -11.14 -4.49
CA LYS A 188 7.53 -10.06 -5.13
C LYS A 188 8.64 -9.62 -4.20
N GLU A 189 9.84 -9.61 -4.76
CA GLU A 189 11.04 -9.16 -4.10
C GLU A 189 11.45 -7.79 -4.63
N ILE A 190 11.93 -6.94 -3.72
CA ILE A 190 12.47 -5.62 -4.02
C ILE A 190 13.75 -5.46 -3.21
N ARG A 191 14.82 -4.98 -3.83
CA ARG A 191 16.07 -4.69 -3.15
C ARG A 191 16.50 -3.26 -3.44
N LYS A 192 16.80 -2.51 -2.39
CA LYS A 192 17.20 -1.10 -2.47
C LYS A 192 18.49 -0.89 -1.69
N GLY A 193 19.41 -0.16 -2.30
CA GLY A 193 20.71 0.17 -1.71
C GLY A 193 20.88 1.67 -1.63
N LYS A 194 21.52 2.13 -0.56
CA LYS A 194 21.96 3.51 -0.38
C LYS A 194 23.40 3.51 0.10
N SER A 195 24.23 4.33 -0.54
CA SER A 195 25.58 4.61 -0.05
C SER A 195 25.75 6.11 0.10
N LYS A 196 26.25 6.57 1.25
CA LYS A 196 26.64 7.98 1.42
C LYS A 196 28.07 8.15 0.93
N SER A 197 28.26 8.95 -0.12
CA SER A 197 29.57 9.50 -0.48
C SER A 197 29.85 10.74 0.38
N LEU A 198 31.06 10.86 0.93
CA LEU A 198 31.52 12.05 1.68
C LEU A 198 31.81 13.25 0.75
N PHE A 199 31.87 13.01 -0.57
CA PHE A 199 32.00 14.04 -1.59
C PHE A 199 30.95 13.75 -2.67
N GLY A 200 29.89 14.56 -2.72
CA GLY A 200 28.86 14.43 -3.73
C GLY A 200 29.39 14.79 -5.12
N LEU A 201 29.68 13.77 -5.92
CA LEU A 201 29.56 13.75 -7.38
C LEU A 201 28.81 12.48 -7.74
#